data_AF-A0A9E2SD50-F1
#
_entry.id   AF-A0A9E2SD50-F1
#
_cell.length_a   1.000
_cell.length_b   1.000
_cell.length_c   1.000
_cell.angle_alpha   90.00
_cell.angle_beta   90.00
_cell.angle_gamma   90.00
#
_symmetry.space_group_name_H-M   'P 1'
#
loop_
_entity.id
_entity.type
_entity.pdbx_description
1 polymer ?
#
loop_
_entity_poly.entity_id
_entity_poly.type
_entity_poly.pdbx_seq_one_letter_code
_entity_poly.pdbx_strand_id
1 'polypeptide(L)'
;MNFNLSQIPERIQQPRKNGLTMVMDKGLSIEETRNFLSISKPHVDIVKLGFGTSFVTPNLKEKLEVYREAGMPVYFGGTLFEAFLVRNQFQDYIDVCKEYGVAFMEVSDGSITIPHAEKCGYIEKLTKHGTVLSEVGSKDAAHIIPPYKWIELMRSELDAGATYVIAEAREAGNVGIYRGSGEVREGLVQEILTQIPEEKILWEAPQKAQQLYFIELIGCNVNLGNIAPSEVISLEAMRIGLRGDTFHLFLNKETVQ
;
A
#
# COMPACT_ATOMS: atom_id res chain seq x y z
N MET A 1 -12.35 -15.76 -13.35
CA MET A 1 -13.50 -14.96 -13.83
C MET A 1 -14.65 -15.89 -14.15
N ASN A 2 -15.90 -15.44 -14.03
CA ASN A 2 -17.08 -16.31 -14.10
C ASN A 2 -17.59 -16.58 -15.52
N PHE A 3 -17.25 -15.71 -16.48
CA PHE A 3 -17.65 -15.78 -17.88
C PHE A 3 -16.56 -15.13 -18.74
N ASN A 4 -16.59 -15.39 -20.05
CA ASN A 4 -15.58 -14.92 -21.00
C ASN A 4 -15.97 -13.56 -21.61
N LEU A 5 -15.02 -12.63 -21.64
CA LEU A 5 -15.10 -11.36 -22.36
C LEU A 5 -13.80 -11.16 -23.12
N SER A 6 -13.87 -10.79 -24.40
CA SER A 6 -12.69 -10.40 -25.17
C SER A 6 -12.20 -9.01 -24.77
N GLN A 7 -10.95 -8.69 -25.08
CA GLN A 7 -10.36 -7.36 -24.85
C GLN A 7 -10.30 -6.97 -23.36
N ILE A 8 -10.13 -7.96 -22.49
CA ILE A 8 -9.82 -7.77 -21.07
C ILE A 8 -8.30 -7.74 -20.92
N PRO A 9 -7.71 -6.74 -20.23
CA PRO A 9 -6.27 -6.68 -20.06
C PRO A 9 -5.78 -7.82 -19.16
N GLU A 10 -4.54 -8.26 -19.39
CA GLU A 10 -3.95 -9.33 -18.61
C GLU A 10 -3.60 -8.86 -17.19
N ARG A 11 -4.24 -9.46 -16.18
CA ARG A 11 -3.90 -9.28 -14.77
C ARG A 11 -2.92 -10.34 -14.31
N ILE A 12 -1.86 -9.89 -13.66
CA ILE A 12 -0.85 -10.77 -13.05
C ILE A 12 -1.52 -11.63 -11.98
N GLN A 13 -1.20 -12.93 -11.96
CA GLN A 13 -1.76 -13.88 -11.01
C GLN A 13 -0.97 -13.93 -9.71
N GLN A 14 -1.60 -14.37 -8.62
CA GLN A 14 -0.92 -14.54 -7.33
C GLN A 14 0.07 -15.72 -7.37
N PRO A 15 1.21 -15.64 -6.65
CA PRO A 15 1.67 -14.52 -5.82
C PRO A 15 2.22 -13.36 -6.67
N ARG A 16 1.63 -12.17 -6.53
CA ARG A 16 1.99 -10.99 -7.31
C ARG A 16 3.24 -10.32 -6.74
N LYS A 17 4.12 -9.85 -7.62
CA LYS A 17 5.25 -8.95 -7.26
C LYS A 17 5.03 -7.52 -7.73
N ASN A 18 4.06 -7.32 -8.61
CA ASN A 18 3.55 -6.07 -9.16
C ASN A 18 2.06 -6.24 -9.49
N GLY A 19 1.33 -5.15 -9.68
CA GLY A 19 -0.13 -5.17 -9.76
C GLY A 19 -0.80 -5.44 -8.43
N LEU A 20 -0.13 -5.03 -7.35
CA LEU A 20 -0.53 -5.26 -5.97
C LEU A 20 -1.77 -4.47 -5.58
N THR A 21 -2.58 -5.08 -4.72
CA THR A 21 -3.63 -4.41 -3.93
C THR A 21 -3.29 -4.58 -2.45
N MET A 22 -2.88 -3.49 -1.81
CA MET A 22 -2.74 -3.39 -0.36
C MET A 22 -4.01 -2.78 0.24
N VAL A 23 -4.70 -3.58 1.06
CA VAL A 23 -5.93 -3.17 1.75
C VAL A 23 -5.60 -2.60 3.12
N MET A 24 -6.27 -1.52 3.49
CA MET A 24 -6.17 -0.97 4.84
C MET A 24 -7.38 -1.39 5.67
N ASP A 25 -7.13 -2.23 6.67
CA ASP A 25 -8.09 -2.63 7.68
C ASP A 25 -7.93 -1.72 8.90
N LYS A 26 -9.00 -0.98 9.23
CA LYS A 26 -9.01 -0.03 10.36
C LYS A 26 -9.85 -0.50 11.54
N GLY A 27 -10.29 -1.76 11.54
CA GLY A 27 -11.14 -2.29 12.60
C GLY A 27 -12.25 -3.21 12.13
N LEU A 28 -12.07 -3.96 11.02
CA LEU A 28 -12.96 -5.07 10.72
C LEU A 28 -13.02 -6.01 11.93
N SER A 29 -14.21 -6.46 12.30
CA SER A 29 -14.37 -7.58 13.22
C SER A 29 -13.80 -8.86 12.60
N ILE A 30 -13.69 -9.91 13.43
CA ILE A 30 -13.24 -11.23 12.97
C ILE A 30 -14.19 -11.77 11.89
N GLU A 31 -15.50 -11.63 12.08
CA GLU A 31 -16.49 -12.10 11.11
C GLU A 31 -16.51 -11.24 9.84
N GLU A 32 -16.35 -9.92 9.96
CA GLU A 32 -16.18 -9.06 8.77
C GLU A 32 -14.91 -9.41 8.00
N THR A 33 -13.83 -9.80 8.69
CA THR A 33 -12.59 -10.28 8.06
C THR A 33 -12.86 -11.56 7.26
N ARG A 34 -13.60 -12.52 7.82
CA ARG A 34 -14.01 -13.74 7.10
C ARG A 34 -14.87 -13.40 5.87
N ASN A 35 -15.86 -12.52 6.05
CA ASN A 35 -16.74 -12.08 4.96
C ASN A 35 -15.96 -11.37 3.85
N PHE A 36 -15.06 -10.45 4.21
CA PHE A 36 -14.18 -9.74 3.29
C PHE A 36 -13.35 -10.72 2.44
N LEU A 37 -12.67 -11.65 3.10
CA LEU A 37 -11.80 -12.61 2.42
C LEU A 37 -12.57 -13.60 1.53
N SER A 38 -13.82 -13.93 1.89
CA SER A 38 -14.63 -14.91 1.14
C SER A 38 -14.82 -14.55 -0.34
N ILE A 39 -14.86 -13.25 -0.67
CA ILE A 39 -15.02 -12.75 -2.04
C ILE A 39 -13.76 -12.04 -2.55
N SER A 40 -13.03 -11.34 -1.68
CA SER A 40 -11.97 -10.42 -2.12
C SER A 40 -10.59 -11.08 -2.19
N LYS A 41 -10.37 -12.25 -1.57
CA LYS A 41 -9.05 -12.89 -1.46
C LYS A 41 -8.24 -12.94 -2.77
N PRO A 42 -8.80 -13.32 -3.94
CA PRO A 42 -8.03 -13.39 -5.19
C PRO A 42 -7.45 -12.04 -5.68
N HIS A 43 -7.97 -10.94 -5.14
CA HIS A 43 -7.70 -9.57 -5.59
C HIS A 43 -6.94 -8.72 -4.55
N VAL A 44 -6.53 -9.34 -3.43
CA VAL A 44 -5.80 -8.70 -2.34
C VAL A 44 -4.48 -9.41 -2.14
N ASP A 45 -3.39 -8.65 -2.04
CA ASP A 45 -2.05 -9.22 -1.91
C ASP A 45 -1.45 -9.03 -0.52
N ILE A 46 -1.89 -7.98 0.20
CA ILE A 46 -1.43 -7.68 1.56
C ILE A 46 -2.45 -6.81 2.30
N VAL A 47 -2.55 -6.97 3.61
CA VAL A 47 -3.41 -6.15 4.48
C VAL A 47 -2.57 -5.37 5.49
N LYS A 48 -2.76 -4.06 5.54
CA LYS A 48 -2.28 -3.16 6.59
C LYS A 48 -3.33 -3.10 7.70
N LEU A 49 -2.99 -3.48 8.93
CA LEU A 49 -3.75 -3.03 10.10
C LEU A 49 -3.36 -1.57 10.37
N GLY A 50 -4.26 -0.64 10.04
CA GLY A 50 -3.96 0.79 9.95
C GLY A 50 -3.35 1.38 11.22
N PHE A 51 -2.36 2.26 11.07
CA PHE A 51 -1.71 3.01 12.15
C PHE A 51 -1.42 2.15 13.40
N GLY A 52 -2.01 2.48 14.55
CA GLY A 52 -1.89 1.72 15.81
C GLY A 52 -3.08 0.83 16.14
N THR A 53 -3.94 0.49 15.17
CA THR A 53 -5.17 -0.29 15.45
C THR A 53 -4.90 -1.65 16.07
N SER A 54 -3.79 -2.31 15.71
CA SER A 54 -3.43 -3.61 16.29
C SER A 54 -3.26 -3.55 17.80
N PHE A 55 -2.75 -2.43 18.35
CA PHE A 55 -2.59 -2.24 19.79
C PHE A 55 -3.93 -2.20 20.54
N VAL A 56 -4.99 -1.69 19.90
CA VAL A 56 -6.32 -1.51 20.52
C VAL A 56 -7.35 -2.55 20.07
N THR A 57 -6.99 -3.45 19.15
CA THR A 57 -7.90 -4.49 18.64
C THR A 57 -8.01 -5.61 19.69
N PRO A 58 -9.18 -5.83 20.31
CA PRO A 58 -9.38 -7.00 21.16
C PRO A 58 -9.25 -8.27 20.30
N ASN A 59 -8.77 -9.36 20.90
CA ASN A 59 -8.63 -10.65 20.24
C ASN A 59 -7.78 -10.60 18.95
N LEU A 60 -6.75 -9.73 18.91
CA LEU A 60 -5.87 -9.58 17.76
C LEU A 60 -5.33 -10.93 17.22
N LYS A 61 -4.96 -11.86 18.11
CA LYS A 61 -4.47 -13.20 17.72
C LYS A 61 -5.49 -13.96 16.87
N GLU A 62 -6.75 -13.94 17.27
CA GLU A 62 -7.84 -14.62 16.54
C GLU A 62 -8.06 -13.97 15.17
N LYS A 63 -8.06 -12.62 15.10
CA LYS A 63 -8.18 -11.90 13.83
C LYS A 63 -7.03 -12.20 12.87
N LEU A 64 -5.79 -12.24 13.37
CA LEU A 64 -4.61 -12.58 12.56
C LEU A 64 -4.63 -14.04 12.11
N GLU A 65 -5.20 -14.95 12.90
CA GLU A 65 -5.38 -16.35 12.48
C GLU A 65 -6.31 -16.44 11.26
N VAL A 66 -7.39 -15.67 11.20
CA VAL A 66 -8.26 -15.65 10.00
C VAL A 66 -7.50 -15.25 8.74
N TYR A 67 -6.67 -14.21 8.82
CA TYR A 67 -5.84 -13.81 7.68
C TYR A 67 -4.80 -14.89 7.33
N ARG A 68 -4.19 -15.53 8.35
CA ARG A 68 -3.19 -16.59 8.18
C ARG A 68 -3.77 -17.85 7.54
N GLU A 69 -4.93 -18.31 7.99
CA GLU A 69 -5.69 -19.43 7.39
C GLU A 69 -5.99 -19.18 5.91
N ALA A 70 -6.25 -17.91 5.56
CA ALA A 70 -6.45 -17.50 4.18
C ALA A 70 -5.15 -17.35 3.37
N GLY A 71 -3.98 -17.47 4.00
CA GLY A 71 -2.68 -17.22 3.37
C GLY A 71 -2.45 -15.74 3.02
N MET A 72 -3.12 -14.82 3.73
CA MET A 72 -3.07 -13.39 3.48
C MET A 72 -1.95 -12.74 4.31
N PRO A 73 -0.92 -12.13 3.68
CA PRO A 73 0.06 -11.33 4.38
C PRO A 73 -0.58 -10.16 5.12
N VAL A 74 -0.18 -9.95 6.37
CA VAL A 74 -0.60 -8.82 7.20
C VAL A 74 0.62 -8.11 7.75
N TYR A 75 0.54 -6.79 7.87
CA TYR A 75 1.50 -6.00 8.63
C TYR A 75 0.81 -4.92 9.47
N PHE A 76 1.52 -4.43 10.48
CA PHE A 76 1.06 -3.31 11.32
C PHE A 76 1.51 -1.99 10.72
N GLY A 77 0.64 -0.98 10.69
CA GLY A 77 0.96 0.34 10.15
C GLY A 77 2.20 0.97 10.79
N GLY A 78 2.94 1.74 10.00
CA GLY A 78 4.22 2.34 10.37
C GLY A 78 4.12 3.29 11.57
N THR A 79 2.96 3.93 11.79
CA THR A 79 2.71 4.70 13.02
C THR A 79 2.91 3.86 14.30
N LEU A 80 2.61 2.55 14.27
CA LEU A 80 2.91 1.68 15.41
C LEU A 80 4.42 1.47 15.57
N PHE A 81 5.15 1.23 14.48
CA PHE A 81 6.61 1.17 14.50
C PHE A 81 7.21 2.46 15.09
N GLU A 82 6.74 3.62 14.63
CA GLU A 82 7.15 4.93 15.16
C GLU A 82 6.84 5.08 16.66
N ALA A 83 5.70 4.54 17.13
CA ALA A 83 5.33 4.56 18.53
C ALA A 83 6.27 3.72 19.42
N PHE A 84 6.74 2.57 18.93
CA PHE A 84 7.79 1.80 19.62
C PHE A 84 9.12 2.55 19.57
N LEU A 85 9.48 3.12 18.42
CA LEU A 85 10.76 3.77 18.21
C LEU A 85 10.95 4.99 19.11
N VAL A 86 9.96 5.89 19.21
CA VAL A 86 10.03 7.08 20.08
C VAL A 86 10.15 6.75 21.57
N ARG A 87 9.82 5.50 21.95
CA ARG A 87 9.96 4.98 23.32
C ARG A 87 11.26 4.22 23.54
N ASN A 88 12.17 4.20 22.55
CA ASN A 88 13.39 3.37 22.53
C ASN A 88 13.09 1.86 22.63
N GLN A 89 11.95 1.42 22.09
CA GLN A 89 11.46 0.04 22.17
C GLN A 89 11.54 -0.69 20.81
N PHE A 90 12.60 -0.44 20.03
CA PHE A 90 12.76 -1.08 18.72
C PHE A 90 12.87 -2.61 18.81
N GLN A 91 13.54 -3.14 19.84
CA GLN A 91 13.61 -4.59 20.05
C GLN A 91 12.23 -5.17 20.40
N ASP A 92 11.46 -4.49 21.25
CA ASP A 92 10.10 -4.92 21.60
C ASP A 92 9.19 -4.95 20.37
N TYR A 93 9.34 -4.02 19.42
CA TYR A 93 8.61 -4.06 18.13
C TYR A 93 8.90 -5.35 17.36
N ILE A 94 10.18 -5.72 17.23
CA ILE A 94 10.59 -6.98 16.56
C ILE A 94 9.98 -8.19 17.28
N ASP A 95 10.00 -8.19 18.60
CA ASP A 95 9.50 -9.30 19.41
C ASP A 95 7.96 -9.42 19.33
N VAL A 96 7.25 -8.29 19.26
CA VAL A 96 5.81 -8.25 18.98
C VAL A 96 5.52 -8.79 17.57
N CYS A 97 6.24 -8.35 16.54
CA CYS A 97 6.06 -8.89 15.19
C CYS A 97 6.27 -10.41 15.15
N LYS A 98 7.27 -10.93 15.86
CA LYS A 98 7.51 -12.38 15.99
C LYS A 98 6.38 -13.08 16.76
N GLU A 99 5.95 -12.55 17.90
CA GLU A 99 4.88 -13.14 18.72
C GLU A 99 3.59 -13.31 17.92
N TYR A 100 3.24 -12.31 17.12
CA TYR A 100 2.03 -12.32 16.31
C TYR A 100 2.23 -12.96 14.92
N GLY A 101 3.44 -13.44 14.60
CA GLY A 101 3.76 -14.08 13.32
C GLY A 101 3.61 -13.14 12.11
N VAL A 102 3.94 -11.86 12.29
CA VAL A 102 3.88 -10.82 11.27
C VAL A 102 5.25 -10.71 10.59
N ALA A 103 5.31 -11.14 9.33
CA ALA A 103 6.55 -11.17 8.54
C ALA A 103 6.70 -9.99 7.56
N PHE A 104 5.70 -9.12 7.47
CA PHE A 104 5.75 -7.87 6.71
C PHE A 104 5.78 -6.72 7.71
N MET A 105 6.62 -5.71 7.49
CA MET A 105 6.81 -4.59 8.42
C MET A 105 6.87 -3.28 7.65
N GLU A 106 6.12 -2.27 8.11
CA GLU A 106 6.17 -0.91 7.56
C GLU A 106 7.12 -0.05 8.39
N VAL A 107 8.05 0.64 7.72
CA VAL A 107 8.96 1.62 8.32
C VAL A 107 8.57 3.01 7.83
N SER A 108 8.21 3.89 8.75
CA SER A 108 7.80 5.26 8.46
C SER A 108 8.39 6.23 9.49
N ASP A 109 8.32 7.51 9.18
CA ASP A 109 8.77 8.64 10.01
C ASP A 109 7.79 9.83 9.87
N GLY A 110 6.49 9.53 9.78
CA GLY A 110 5.47 10.55 9.50
C GLY A 110 4.92 11.27 10.74
N SER A 111 5.07 10.68 11.92
CA SER A 111 4.61 11.19 13.23
C SER A 111 5.77 11.53 14.18
N ILE A 112 6.97 11.03 13.89
CA ILE A 112 8.21 11.36 14.60
C ILE A 112 9.22 11.95 13.62
N THR A 113 10.22 12.68 14.11
CA THR A 113 11.32 13.14 13.27
C THR A 113 12.58 12.35 13.62
N ILE A 114 13.10 11.60 12.65
CA ILE A 114 14.38 10.90 12.75
C ILE A 114 15.27 11.27 11.56
N PRO A 115 16.60 11.27 11.70
CA PRO A 115 17.48 11.39 10.55
C PRO A 115 17.20 10.26 9.55
N HIS A 116 17.12 10.59 8.26
CA HIS A 116 16.82 9.60 7.22
C HIS A 116 17.83 8.43 7.19
N ALA A 117 19.10 8.69 7.50
CA ALA A 117 20.11 7.64 7.64
C ALA A 117 19.78 6.65 8.76
N GLU A 118 19.18 7.10 9.88
CA GLU A 118 18.71 6.20 10.94
C GLU A 118 17.52 5.36 10.46
N LYS A 119 16.58 5.96 9.71
CA LYS A 119 15.48 5.23 9.08
C LYS A 119 15.98 4.10 8.18
N CYS A 120 16.94 4.39 7.30
CA CYS A 120 17.61 3.38 6.47
C CYS A 120 18.25 2.28 7.33
N GLY A 121 18.92 2.66 8.43
CA GLY A 121 19.47 1.69 9.38
C GLY A 121 18.42 0.80 10.07
N TYR A 122 17.18 1.28 10.28
CA TYR A 122 16.08 0.44 10.74
C TYR A 122 15.57 -0.51 9.66
N ILE A 123 15.46 -0.05 8.41
CA ILE A 123 15.12 -0.89 7.25
C ILE A 123 16.11 -2.05 7.15
N GLU A 124 17.41 -1.77 7.12
CA GLU A 124 18.48 -2.80 7.04
C GLU A 124 18.43 -3.83 8.19
N LYS A 125 18.00 -3.42 9.38
CA LYS A 125 17.84 -4.32 10.53
C LYS A 125 16.61 -5.20 10.37
N LEU A 126 15.48 -4.61 9.94
CA LEU A 126 14.20 -5.31 9.83
C LEU A 126 14.15 -6.29 8.65
N THR A 127 14.92 -6.07 7.58
CA THR A 127 15.03 -7.02 6.45
C THR A 127 15.58 -8.38 6.87
N LYS A 128 16.28 -8.47 8.01
CA LYS A 128 16.74 -9.75 8.61
C LYS A 128 15.61 -10.55 9.26
N HIS A 129 14.45 -9.93 9.46
CA HIS A 129 13.30 -10.51 10.15
C HIS A 129 12.08 -10.71 9.23
N GLY A 130 12.02 -10.04 8.08
CA GLY A 130 10.90 -10.15 7.16
C GLY A 130 10.97 -9.20 5.97
N THR A 131 9.85 -9.05 5.28
CA THR A 131 9.69 -8.14 4.14
C THR A 131 9.39 -6.73 4.64
N VAL A 132 10.19 -5.74 4.21
CA VAL A 132 10.01 -4.35 4.62
C VAL A 132 9.33 -3.55 3.52
N LEU A 133 8.30 -2.80 3.88
CA LEU A 133 7.75 -1.70 3.09
C LEU A 133 8.16 -0.40 3.78
N SER A 134 8.76 0.53 3.06
CA SER A 134 9.13 1.82 3.65
C SER A 134 8.25 2.93 3.11
N GLU A 135 7.78 3.84 3.94
CA GLU A 135 6.85 4.92 3.57
C GLU A 135 7.61 6.24 3.40
N VAL A 136 7.61 6.81 2.21
CA VAL A 136 8.19 8.13 1.93
C VAL A 136 7.07 9.16 1.84
N GLY A 137 7.24 10.28 2.52
CA GLY A 137 6.41 11.47 2.37
C GLY A 137 6.25 12.23 3.67
N SER A 138 5.34 13.20 3.68
CA SER A 138 5.01 13.94 4.89
C SER A 138 3.52 13.87 5.16
N LYS A 139 3.21 13.62 6.44
CA LYS A 139 1.86 13.68 6.99
C LYS A 139 1.41 15.14 7.22
N ASP A 140 2.32 16.11 7.17
CA ASP A 140 1.99 17.53 7.29
C ASP A 140 1.70 18.13 5.91
N ALA A 141 0.46 18.60 5.71
CA ALA A 141 0.04 19.27 4.47
C ALA A 141 0.82 20.57 4.18
N ALA A 142 1.39 21.21 5.22
CA ALA A 142 2.23 22.39 5.06
C ALA A 142 3.68 22.03 4.64
N HIS A 143 4.10 20.77 4.83
CA HIS A 143 5.46 20.33 4.54
C HIS A 143 5.56 19.72 3.14
N ILE A 144 5.87 20.55 2.15
CA ILE A 144 6.02 20.12 0.76
C ILE A 144 7.45 19.65 0.50
N ILE A 145 7.63 18.34 0.35
CA ILE A 145 8.90 17.75 -0.09
C ILE A 145 9.02 17.91 -1.62
N PRO A 146 10.15 18.46 -2.13
CA PRO A 146 10.37 18.62 -3.57
C PRO A 146 10.68 17.27 -4.26
N PRO A 147 10.42 17.13 -5.58
CA PRO A 147 10.57 15.84 -6.28
C PRO A 147 11.94 15.18 -6.19
N TYR A 148 13.03 15.94 -6.34
CA TYR A 148 14.38 15.37 -6.25
C TYR A 148 14.65 14.70 -4.90
N LYS A 149 14.08 15.25 -3.82
CA LYS A 149 14.23 14.72 -2.46
C LYS A 149 13.38 13.46 -2.28
N TRP A 150 12.16 13.41 -2.83
CA TRP A 150 11.38 12.16 -2.87
C TRP A 150 12.18 11.02 -3.50
N ILE A 151 12.77 11.27 -4.65
CA ILE A 151 13.58 10.29 -5.39
C ILE A 151 14.79 9.85 -4.57
N GLU A 152 15.52 10.80 -3.97
CA GLU A 152 16.68 10.51 -3.11
C GLU A 152 16.31 9.59 -1.95
N LEU A 153 15.23 9.91 -1.23
CA LEU A 153 14.74 9.12 -0.09
C LEU A 153 14.29 7.73 -0.56
N MET A 154 13.45 7.65 -1.60
CA MET A 154 12.97 6.37 -2.16
C MET A 154 14.12 5.47 -2.61
N ARG A 155 15.12 6.00 -3.31
CA ARG A 155 16.30 5.22 -3.72
C ARG A 155 17.06 4.68 -2.52
N SER A 156 17.35 5.55 -1.57
CA SER A 156 18.11 5.18 -0.38
C SER A 156 17.40 4.13 0.47
N GLU A 157 16.07 4.20 0.59
CA GLU A 157 15.27 3.20 1.30
C GLU A 157 15.20 1.86 0.57
N LEU A 158 15.14 1.86 -0.77
CA LEU A 158 15.27 0.66 -1.60
C LEU A 158 16.68 0.05 -1.48
N ASP A 159 17.73 0.87 -1.50
CA ASP A 159 19.13 0.45 -1.34
C ASP A 159 19.39 -0.15 0.06
N ALA A 160 18.70 0.37 1.09
CA ALA A 160 18.69 -0.18 2.45
C ALA A 160 17.96 -1.55 2.55
N GLY A 161 17.27 -1.97 1.49
CA GLY A 161 16.65 -3.28 1.35
C GLY A 161 15.13 -3.29 1.48
N ALA A 162 14.46 -2.13 1.45
CA ALA A 162 13.00 -2.10 1.34
C ALA A 162 12.56 -2.84 0.06
N THR A 163 11.54 -3.69 0.18
CA THR A 163 11.01 -4.43 -0.97
C THR A 163 10.15 -3.52 -1.85
N TYR A 164 9.39 -2.64 -1.19
CA TYR A 164 8.59 -1.58 -1.82
C TYR A 164 8.76 -0.27 -1.06
N VAL A 165 8.65 0.84 -1.78
CA VAL A 165 8.50 2.17 -1.19
C VAL A 165 7.06 2.65 -1.39
N ILE A 166 6.39 2.95 -0.29
CA ILE A 166 5.03 3.48 -0.24
C ILE A 166 5.12 4.99 -0.49
N ALA A 167 4.35 5.47 -1.45
CA ALA A 167 4.19 6.90 -1.66
C ALA A 167 3.02 7.42 -0.79
N GLU A 168 3.36 8.09 0.31
CA GLU A 168 2.43 8.48 1.37
C GLU A 168 1.32 9.41 0.88
N ALA A 169 0.11 9.14 1.35
CA ALA A 169 -1.07 9.93 1.09
C ALA A 169 -2.03 10.06 2.28
N ARG A 170 -1.75 9.35 3.38
CA ARG A 170 -2.69 9.05 4.47
C ARG A 170 -3.93 8.31 3.99
N GLU A 171 -4.79 7.94 4.93
CA GLU A 171 -6.11 7.39 4.64
C GLU A 171 -6.98 8.34 3.78
N ALA A 172 -6.91 9.65 4.05
CA ALA A 172 -7.78 10.60 3.37
C ALA A 172 -7.35 10.90 1.93
N GLY A 173 -6.12 10.55 1.54
CA GLY A 173 -5.61 10.82 0.21
C GLY A 173 -5.45 12.31 -0.08
N ASN A 174 -4.98 13.11 0.89
CA ASN A 174 -4.97 14.58 0.78
C ASN A 174 -3.65 15.22 1.23
N VAL A 175 -2.58 14.43 1.33
CA VAL A 175 -1.21 14.88 1.62
C VAL A 175 -0.20 14.14 0.73
N GLY A 176 1.08 14.47 0.89
CA GLY A 176 2.17 13.78 0.20
C GLY A 176 2.07 13.93 -1.33
N ILE A 177 1.75 12.84 -2.02
CA ILE A 177 1.56 12.83 -3.49
C ILE A 177 0.27 13.52 -3.96
N TYR A 178 -0.61 13.90 -3.03
CA TYR A 178 -1.82 14.67 -3.32
C TYR A 178 -1.75 16.08 -2.73
N ARG A 179 -2.54 16.98 -3.32
CA ARG A 179 -2.88 18.28 -2.73
C ARG A 179 -3.94 18.09 -1.64
N GLY A 180 -4.17 19.12 -0.83
CA GLY A 180 -5.24 19.11 0.18
C GLY A 180 -6.66 18.87 -0.39
N SER A 181 -6.86 19.13 -1.69
CA SER A 181 -8.09 18.82 -2.43
C SER A 181 -8.25 17.34 -2.80
N GLY A 182 -7.21 16.51 -2.65
CA GLY A 182 -7.14 15.14 -3.15
C GLY A 182 -6.62 15.01 -4.58
N GLU A 183 -6.40 16.14 -5.26
CA GLU A 183 -5.81 16.18 -6.61
C GLU A 183 -4.38 15.67 -6.61
N VAL A 184 -4.03 14.86 -7.62
CA VAL A 184 -2.69 14.30 -7.76
C VAL A 184 -1.68 15.38 -8.11
N ARG A 185 -0.51 15.34 -7.47
CA ARG A 185 0.64 16.16 -7.87
C ARG A 185 1.32 15.51 -9.06
N GLU A 186 0.71 15.59 -10.24
CA GLU A 186 1.15 14.86 -11.44
C GLU A 186 2.63 15.05 -11.76
N GLY A 187 3.14 16.28 -11.71
CA GLY A 187 4.56 16.57 -11.95
C GLY A 187 5.50 15.91 -10.94
N LEU A 188 5.07 15.69 -9.70
CA LEU A 188 5.84 14.90 -8.72
C LEU A 188 5.83 13.42 -9.10
N VAL A 189 4.65 12.86 -9.39
CA VAL A 189 4.49 11.44 -9.73
C VAL A 189 5.29 11.08 -10.97
N GLN A 190 5.18 11.88 -12.04
CA GLN A 190 5.93 11.66 -13.28
C GLN A 190 7.44 11.74 -13.05
N GLU A 191 7.92 12.70 -12.26
CA GLU A 191 9.34 12.84 -11.95
C GLU A 191 9.86 11.60 -11.20
N ILE A 192 9.12 11.10 -10.20
CA ILE A 192 9.44 9.86 -9.48
C ILE A 192 9.55 8.68 -10.46
N LEU A 193 8.57 8.51 -11.36
CA LEU A 193 8.54 7.43 -12.34
C LEU A 193 9.71 7.47 -13.34
N THR A 194 10.38 8.61 -13.53
CA THR A 194 11.60 8.67 -14.36
C THR A 194 12.82 8.05 -13.68
N GLN A 195 12.81 7.91 -12.35
CA GLN A 195 13.98 7.56 -11.55
C GLN A 195 13.80 6.31 -10.68
N ILE A 196 12.57 5.94 -10.35
CA ILE A 196 12.21 4.79 -9.51
C ILE A 196 11.35 3.82 -10.34
N PRO A 197 11.68 2.53 -10.41
CA PRO A 197 10.87 1.55 -11.11
C PRO A 197 9.44 1.47 -10.54
N GLU A 198 8.42 1.56 -11.39
CA GLU A 198 7.02 1.59 -10.99
C GLU A 198 6.60 0.37 -10.17
N GLU A 199 7.18 -0.80 -10.47
CA GLU A 199 6.91 -2.05 -9.77
C GLU A 199 7.45 -2.06 -8.34
N LYS A 200 8.34 -1.13 -7.99
CA LYS A 200 8.90 -0.95 -6.63
C LYS A 200 8.13 0.07 -5.80
N ILE A 201 7.20 0.80 -6.40
CA ILE A 201 6.40 1.81 -5.70
C ILE A 201 5.05 1.21 -5.35
N LEU A 202 4.55 1.47 -4.14
CA LEU A 202 3.17 1.22 -3.75
C LEU A 202 2.47 2.57 -3.57
N TRP A 203 1.60 2.95 -4.50
CA TRP A 203 0.93 4.25 -4.46
C TRP A 203 -0.29 4.18 -3.55
N GLU A 204 -0.31 4.94 -2.45
CA GLU A 204 -1.52 5.03 -1.65
C GLU A 204 -2.61 5.77 -2.45
N ALA A 205 -3.72 5.09 -2.75
CA ALA A 205 -4.81 5.61 -3.57
C ALA A 205 -6.16 5.26 -2.94
N PRO A 206 -6.48 5.81 -1.75
CA PRO A 206 -7.71 5.47 -1.03
C PRO A 206 -8.98 5.90 -1.78
N GLN A 207 -8.91 6.93 -2.63
CA GLN A 207 -10.07 7.45 -3.37
C GLN A 207 -10.16 6.90 -4.79
N LYS A 208 -11.38 6.72 -5.30
CA LYS A 208 -11.65 6.25 -6.68
C LYS A 208 -10.88 7.04 -7.74
N ALA A 209 -10.90 8.37 -7.67
CA ALA A 209 -10.25 9.22 -8.67
C ALA A 209 -8.73 9.02 -8.71
N GLN A 210 -8.13 8.70 -7.56
CA GLN A 210 -6.70 8.44 -7.42
C GLN A 210 -6.34 7.07 -8.01
N GLN A 211 -7.16 6.06 -7.72
CA GLN A 211 -7.01 4.72 -8.31
C GLN A 211 -7.12 4.79 -9.84
N LEU A 212 -8.10 5.54 -10.35
CA LEU A 212 -8.28 5.77 -11.79
C LEU A 212 -7.04 6.40 -12.41
N TYR A 213 -6.54 7.50 -11.83
CA TYR A 213 -5.34 8.19 -12.32
C TYR A 213 -4.15 7.24 -12.51
N PHE A 214 -3.88 6.40 -11.51
CA PHE A 214 -2.75 5.46 -11.59
C PHE A 214 -2.99 4.32 -12.58
N ILE A 215 -4.23 3.86 -12.76
CA ILE A 215 -4.57 2.87 -13.79
C ILE A 215 -4.40 3.46 -15.18
N GLU A 216 -4.78 4.72 -15.40
CA GLU A 216 -4.61 5.41 -16.68
C GLU A 216 -3.12 5.67 -17.00
N LEU A 217 -2.35 6.04 -15.97
CA LEU A 217 -0.93 6.39 -16.13
C LEU A 217 -0.02 5.17 -16.32
N ILE A 218 -0.21 4.13 -15.50
CA ILE A 218 0.71 2.97 -15.39
C ILE A 218 0.08 1.70 -15.95
N GLY A 219 -1.26 1.58 -15.91
CA GLY A 219 -1.99 0.42 -16.42
C GLY A 219 -2.60 -0.47 -15.33
N CYS A 220 -3.25 -1.55 -15.75
CA CYS A 220 -4.04 -2.44 -14.89
C CYS A 220 -3.22 -3.14 -13.78
N ASN A 221 -1.89 -3.23 -13.95
CA ASN A 221 -0.96 -3.86 -13.01
C ASN A 221 -0.15 -2.83 -12.20
N VAL A 222 -0.67 -1.62 -11.99
CA VAL A 222 -0.12 -0.68 -11.00
C VAL A 222 -0.31 -1.18 -9.57
N ASN A 223 0.68 -0.97 -8.69
CA ASN A 223 0.58 -1.26 -7.27
C ASN A 223 -0.19 -0.16 -6.54
N LEU A 224 -1.29 -0.50 -5.86
CA LEU A 224 -2.12 0.46 -5.12
C LEU A 224 -2.28 0.04 -3.66
N GLY A 225 -2.19 1.02 -2.77
CA GLY A 225 -2.32 0.87 -1.33
C GLY A 225 -3.42 1.73 -0.72
N ASN A 226 -3.70 1.50 0.57
CA ASN A 226 -4.82 2.11 1.30
C ASN A 226 -6.18 1.86 0.67
N ILE A 227 -6.35 0.73 -0.02
CA ILE A 227 -7.64 0.36 -0.60
C ILE A 227 -8.58 -0.05 0.54
N ALA A 228 -9.77 0.55 0.60
CA ALA A 228 -10.78 0.16 1.56
C ALA A 228 -11.25 -1.29 1.28
N PRO A 229 -11.53 -2.12 2.30
CA PRO A 229 -11.99 -3.50 2.11
C PRO A 229 -13.22 -3.61 1.20
N SER A 230 -14.14 -2.65 1.27
CA SER A 230 -15.35 -2.59 0.44
C SER A 230 -15.10 -2.18 -1.01
N GLU A 231 -13.94 -1.60 -1.34
CA GLU A 231 -13.62 -1.12 -2.68
C GLU A 231 -12.79 -2.13 -3.49
N VAL A 232 -12.40 -3.28 -2.94
CA VAL A 232 -11.50 -4.21 -3.65
C VAL A 232 -12.09 -4.72 -4.97
N ILE A 233 -13.36 -5.15 -4.97
CA ILE A 233 -14.01 -5.64 -6.21
C ILE A 233 -14.23 -4.50 -7.20
N SER A 234 -14.58 -3.31 -6.68
CA SER A 234 -14.74 -2.08 -7.45
C SER A 234 -13.42 -1.68 -8.15
N LEU A 235 -12.30 -1.79 -7.44
CA LEU A 235 -10.96 -1.58 -7.98
C LEU A 235 -10.61 -2.64 -9.02
N GLU A 236 -10.82 -3.93 -8.75
CA GLU A 236 -10.46 -4.96 -9.75
C GLU A 236 -11.28 -4.79 -11.03
N ALA A 237 -12.58 -4.49 -10.94
CA ALA A 237 -13.42 -4.18 -12.10
C ALA A 237 -12.87 -2.98 -12.89
N MET A 238 -12.35 -1.96 -12.20
CA MET A 238 -11.70 -0.81 -12.82
C MET A 238 -10.37 -1.18 -13.49
N ARG A 239 -9.55 -2.03 -12.87
CA ARG A 239 -8.29 -2.51 -13.46
C ARG A 239 -8.52 -3.24 -14.79
N ILE A 240 -9.68 -3.86 -14.98
CA ILE A 240 -9.99 -4.66 -16.18
C ILE A 240 -10.97 -3.98 -17.15
N GLY A 241 -11.25 -2.68 -16.98
CA GLY A 241 -12.12 -1.93 -17.90
C GLY A 241 -13.60 -2.27 -17.79
N LEU A 242 -14.05 -2.85 -16.67
CA LEU A 242 -15.46 -3.20 -16.43
C LEU A 242 -16.14 -2.23 -15.44
N ARG A 243 -15.52 -1.09 -15.19
CA ARG A 243 -16.13 0.07 -14.54
C ARG A 243 -16.18 1.22 -15.54
N GLY A 244 -17.27 1.99 -15.55
CA GLY A 244 -17.49 3.07 -16.52
C GLY A 244 -16.30 4.02 -16.70
N ASP A 245 -15.60 4.34 -15.61
CA ASP A 245 -14.40 5.20 -15.61
C ASP A 245 -13.25 4.68 -16.50
N THR A 246 -13.18 3.36 -16.72
CA THR A 246 -12.07 2.68 -17.43
C THR A 246 -12.55 1.89 -18.65
N PHE A 247 -13.83 2.01 -19.01
CA PHE A 247 -14.50 1.13 -19.97
C PHE A 247 -13.83 1.11 -21.35
N HIS A 248 -13.32 2.26 -21.79
CA HIS A 248 -12.68 2.40 -23.09
C HIS A 248 -11.16 2.19 -23.08
N LEU A 249 -10.52 2.04 -21.91
CA LEU A 249 -9.05 2.03 -21.80
C LEU A 249 -8.40 0.83 -22.51
N PHE A 250 -9.08 -0.31 -22.55
CA PHE A 250 -8.52 -1.58 -23.07
C PHE A 250 -9.21 -2.08 -24.34
N LEU A 251 -10.17 -1.30 -24.86
CA LEU A 251 -10.86 -1.63 -26.10
C LEU A 251 -10.09 -1.10 -27.31
N ASN A 252 -10.03 -1.91 -28.37
CA ASN A 252 -9.51 -1.47 -29.66
C ASN A 252 -10.39 -0.35 -30.23
N LYS A 253 -9.77 0.64 -30.88
CA LYS A 253 -10.45 1.83 -31.46
C LYS A 253 -11.62 1.50 -32.38
N GLU A 254 -11.59 0.35 -33.06
CA GLU A 254 -12.68 -0.12 -33.95
C GLU A 254 -13.94 -0.57 -33.20
N THR A 255 -13.83 -0.90 -31.90
CA THR A 255 -14.94 -1.34 -31.05
C THR A 255 -15.71 -0.16 -30.45
N VAL A 256 -15.13 1.04 -30.46
CA VAL A 256 -15.72 2.25 -29.88
C VAL A 256 -16.52 2.98 -30.97
N GLN A 257 -17.78 2.60 -31.16
CA GLN A 257 -18.78 3.35 -31.95
C GLN A 257 -19.64 4.23 -31.05
#